data_AF-M4QKE9-F1
#
_entry.id   AF-M4QKE9-F1
#
_cell.length_a   1.000
_cell.length_b   1.000
_cell.length_c   1.000
_cell.angle_alpha   90.00
_cell.angle_beta   90.00
_cell.angle_gamma   90.00
#
_symmetry.space_group_name_H-M   'P 1'
#
loop_
_entity.id
_entity.type
_entity.pdbx_description
1 polymer ?
#
loop_
_entity_poly.entity_id
_entity_poly.type
_entity_poly.pdbx_seq_one_letter_code
_entity_poly.pdbx_strand_id
1 'polypeptide(L)'
;RDIAQNVDWYIIPVLNVDGFVHSHEVERLWRKSRLPSDPAGRCIGTDLNRNFDYRWMMIGASDDPCSETYAGPSAESDPEINQLTSYINNSIPEGTIKIYISLHSYGQYVLSP
;
A
#
# COMPACT_ATOMS: atom_id res chain seq x y z
N ARG A 1 -0.97 19.43 -22.94
CA ARG A 1 -2.38 19.76 -22.60
C ARG A 1 -3.28 18.58 -22.92
N ASP A 2 -3.05 17.92 -24.06
CA ASP A 2 -3.85 16.82 -24.58
C ASP A 2 -4.07 15.66 -23.60
N ILE A 3 -3.03 15.14 -22.94
CA ILE A 3 -3.20 14.01 -22.00
C ILE A 3 -4.08 14.41 -20.80
N ALA A 4 -3.91 15.63 -20.27
CA ALA A 4 -4.74 16.13 -19.18
C ALA A 4 -6.20 16.38 -19.58
N GLN A 5 -6.49 16.50 -20.89
CA GLN A 5 -7.84 16.74 -21.42
C GLN A 5 -8.54 15.49 -21.92
N ASN A 6 -7.81 14.39 -22.14
CA ASN A 6 -8.33 13.18 -22.77
C ASN A 6 -8.22 11.93 -21.87
N VAL A 7 -7.73 12.07 -20.64
CA VAL A 7 -7.54 10.98 -19.68
C VAL A 7 -8.04 11.43 -18.32
N ASP A 8 -8.74 10.52 -17.62
CA ASP A 8 -9.10 10.71 -16.23
C ASP A 8 -7.93 10.34 -15.32
N TRP A 9 -7.60 11.23 -14.39
CA TRP A 9 -6.48 11.07 -13.47
C TRP A 9 -7.01 10.83 -12.06
N TYR A 10 -6.82 9.61 -11.56
CA TYR A 10 -7.06 9.26 -10.16
C TYR A 10 -5.74 9.38 -9.40
N ILE A 11 -5.61 10.42 -8.57
CA ILE A 11 -4.38 10.73 -7.84
C ILE A 11 -4.63 10.56 -6.34
N ILE A 12 -3.92 9.60 -5.74
CA ILE A 12 -3.90 9.40 -4.29
C ILE A 12 -2.58 9.97 -3.77
N PRO A 13 -2.58 11.16 -3.15
CA PRO A 13 -1.33 11.81 -2.75
C PRO A 13 -0.63 11.08 -1.60
N VAL A 14 -1.40 10.52 -0.66
CA VAL A 14 -0.91 9.75 0.47
C VAL A 14 -1.86 8.59 0.72
N LEU A 15 -1.41 7.37 0.49
CA LEU A 15 -2.19 6.15 0.76
C LEU A 15 -2.09 5.75 2.24
N ASN A 16 -0.87 5.71 2.79
CA ASN A 16 -0.60 5.39 4.20
C ASN A 16 -0.60 6.68 5.04
N VAL A 17 -1.79 7.20 5.35
CA VAL A 17 -1.94 8.49 6.06
C VAL A 17 -1.40 8.40 7.48
N ASP A 18 -1.72 7.33 8.21
CA ASP A 18 -1.27 7.17 9.59
C ASP A 18 0.24 6.98 9.69
N GLY A 19 0.83 6.17 8.81
CA GLY A 19 2.29 6.03 8.73
C GLY A 19 2.98 7.32 8.32
N PHE A 20 2.36 8.12 7.44
CA PHE A 20 2.87 9.44 7.06
C PHE A 20 2.93 10.39 8.26
N VAL A 21 1.85 10.53 9.04
CA VAL A 21 1.83 11.34 10.27
C VAL A 21 2.86 10.82 11.27
N HIS A 22 2.90 9.50 11.49
CA HIS A 22 3.86 8.89 12.42
C HIS A 22 5.32 9.20 12.05
N SER A 23 5.62 9.25 10.74
CA SER A 23 6.95 9.63 10.26
C SER A 23 7.32 11.11 10.46
N HIS A 24 6.34 11.98 10.71
CA HIS A 24 6.60 13.38 11.03
C HIS A 24 6.70 13.62 12.52
N GLU A 25 5.94 12.87 13.32
CA GLU A 25 5.75 13.16 14.74
C GLU A 25 6.55 12.25 15.68
N VAL A 26 6.82 11.00 15.28
CA VAL A 26 7.37 9.98 16.18
C VAL A 26 8.63 9.33 15.63
N GLU A 27 8.52 8.61 14.50
CA GLU A 27 9.64 7.84 13.95
C GLU A 27 9.81 8.10 12.45
N ARG A 28 10.81 8.91 12.12
CA ARG A 28 11.04 9.39 10.75
C ARG A 28 11.19 8.30 9.69
N LEU A 29 11.70 7.12 10.08
CA LEU A 29 11.95 6.01 9.16
C LEU A 29 10.80 4.99 9.12
N TRP A 30 9.67 5.29 9.76
CA TRP A 30 8.51 4.40 9.74
C TRP A 30 7.99 4.15 8.32
N ARG A 31 7.75 2.88 7.98
CA ARG A 31 7.34 2.42 6.65
C ARG A 31 5.93 1.86 6.61
N LYS A 32 5.55 1.10 7.64
CA LYS A 32 4.33 0.27 7.68
C LYS A 32 3.07 1.10 7.95
N SER A 33 1.89 0.47 7.89
CA SER A 33 0.66 1.05 8.45
C SER A 33 0.74 1.20 9.97
N ARG A 34 -0.36 1.57 10.62
CA ARG A 34 -0.43 1.77 12.08
C ARG A 34 -1.41 0.88 12.80
N LEU A 35 -1.96 -0.14 12.13
CA LEU A 35 -2.76 -1.16 12.80
C LEU A 35 -1.90 -2.03 13.72
N PRO A 36 -2.37 -2.41 14.92
CA PRO A 36 -1.69 -3.40 15.75
C PRO A 36 -1.47 -4.71 14.97
N SER A 37 -0.23 -5.20 14.91
CA SER A 37 0.11 -6.37 14.10
C SER A 37 0.16 -7.67 14.91
N ASP A 38 0.23 -7.59 16.25
CA ASP A 38 0.19 -8.74 17.14
C ASP A 38 -0.72 -8.53 18.37
N PRO A 39 -1.26 -9.61 18.97
CA PRO A 39 -2.17 -9.51 20.12
C PRO A 39 -1.54 -8.93 21.40
N ALA A 40 -0.22 -9.02 21.54
CA ALA A 40 0.49 -8.46 22.68
C ALA A 40 0.85 -6.96 22.46
N GLY A 41 0.53 -6.40 21.29
CA GLY A 41 0.75 -4.99 20.95
C GLY A 41 2.22 -4.59 20.92
N ARG A 42 3.13 -5.54 20.74
CA ARG A 42 4.58 -5.27 20.72
C ARG A 42 5.04 -4.72 19.37
N CYS A 43 4.32 -5.07 18.32
CA CYS A 43 4.62 -4.78 16.94
C CYS A 43 3.38 -4.15 16.30
N ILE A 44 3.65 -3.19 15.42
CA ILE A 44 2.64 -2.35 14.80
C ILE A 44 2.92 -2.30 13.30
N GLY A 45 1.85 -2.37 12.53
CA GLY A 45 1.81 -2.09 11.12
C GLY A 45 2.11 -3.29 10.24
N THR A 46 1.51 -3.21 9.06
CA THR A 46 1.70 -4.09 7.90
C THR A 46 2.46 -3.35 6.80
N ASP A 47 3.32 -4.05 6.06
CA ASP A 47 3.83 -3.52 4.78
C ASP A 47 2.69 -3.54 3.75
N LEU A 48 2.10 -2.38 3.49
CA LEU A 48 0.99 -2.24 2.56
C LEU A 48 1.36 -2.72 1.13
N ASN A 49 2.64 -2.67 0.74
CA ASN A 49 3.10 -3.19 -0.56
C ASN A 49 3.37 -4.70 -0.55
N ARG A 50 2.97 -5.41 0.51
CA ARG A 50 2.91 -6.88 0.62
C ARG A 50 1.50 -7.38 0.93
N ASN A 51 0.54 -6.48 1.13
CA ASN A 51 -0.81 -6.80 1.59
C ASN A 51 -1.84 -6.93 0.47
N PHE A 52 -1.49 -6.71 -0.80
CA PHE A 52 -2.40 -6.93 -1.94
C PHE A 52 -2.72 -8.42 -2.16
N ASP A 53 -3.92 -8.75 -2.64
CA ASP A 53 -4.30 -10.10 -3.07
C ASP A 53 -3.72 -10.46 -4.45
N TYR A 54 -2.41 -10.29 -4.59
CA TYR A 54 -1.66 -10.80 -5.74
C TYR A 54 -0.49 -11.60 -5.24
N ARG A 55 -0.56 -12.92 -5.40
CA ARG A 55 0.51 -13.83 -4.98
C ARG A 55 0.92 -13.65 -3.52
N TRP A 56 -0.06 -13.34 -2.66
CA TRP A 56 0.15 -12.98 -1.26
C TRP A 56 0.93 -14.06 -0.52
N MET A 57 1.93 -13.64 0.26
CA MET A 57 2.81 -14.52 1.05
C MET A 57 3.59 -15.60 0.27
N MET A 58 3.68 -15.54 -1.07
CA MET A 58 4.49 -16.52 -1.82
C MET A 58 6.00 -16.28 -1.70
N ILE A 59 6.49 -15.07 -2.00
CA ILE A 59 7.92 -14.74 -1.98
C ILE A 59 8.11 -13.27 -1.55
N GLY A 60 9.15 -13.00 -0.76
CA GLY A 60 9.60 -11.62 -0.46
C GLY A 60 8.75 -10.88 0.56
N ALA A 61 7.93 -11.60 1.33
CA ALA A 61 7.09 -11.11 2.42
C ALA A 61 7.35 -11.95 3.68
N SER A 62 6.89 -11.47 4.84
CA SER A 62 7.06 -12.14 6.13
C SER A 62 5.73 -12.32 6.86
N ASP A 63 5.62 -13.41 7.61
CA ASP A 63 4.53 -13.71 8.55
C ASP A 63 4.83 -13.23 9.99
N ASP A 64 6.05 -12.75 10.26
CA ASP A 64 6.42 -12.16 11.55
C ASP A 64 5.84 -10.73 11.67
N PRO A 65 4.92 -10.47 12.62
CA PRO A 65 4.32 -9.15 12.83
C PRO A 65 5.32 -8.01 13.07
N CYS A 66 6.52 -8.35 13.52
CA CYS A 66 7.60 -7.41 13.84
C CYS A 66 8.51 -7.11 12.64
N SER A 67 8.37 -7.86 11.54
CA SER A 67 9.12 -7.61 10.32
C SER A 67 8.69 -6.32 9.63
N GLU A 68 9.64 -5.65 8.99
CA GLU A 68 9.38 -4.50 8.08
C GLU A 68 8.65 -4.92 6.80
N THR A 69 8.67 -6.21 6.45
CA THR A 69 7.96 -6.79 5.30
C THR A 69 6.79 -7.68 5.72
N TYR A 70 6.28 -7.49 6.94
CA TYR A 70 5.10 -8.19 7.43
C TYR A 70 3.92 -7.99 6.47
N ALA A 71 3.31 -9.08 5.98
CA ALA A 71 2.30 -9.03 4.93
C ALA A 71 0.87 -8.81 5.46
N GLY A 72 0.69 -8.73 6.78
CA GLY A 72 -0.61 -8.69 7.44
C GLY A 72 -1.11 -10.10 7.81
N PRO A 73 -2.21 -10.21 8.56
CA PRO A 73 -2.83 -11.50 8.91
C PRO A 73 -3.52 -12.20 7.73
N SER A 74 -3.88 -11.44 6.68
CA SER A 74 -4.46 -11.94 5.43
C SER A 74 -4.19 -10.94 4.30
N ALA A 75 -4.40 -11.35 3.05
CA ALA A 75 -4.47 -10.39 1.95
C ALA A 75 -5.58 -9.36 2.22
N GLU A 76 -5.31 -8.11 1.85
CA GLU A 76 -6.17 -6.93 2.00
C GLU A 76 -6.72 -6.74 3.43
N SER A 77 -5.94 -7.15 4.43
CA SER A 77 -6.29 -6.98 5.84
C SER A 77 -6.25 -5.51 6.29
N ASP A 78 -5.37 -4.71 5.70
CA ASP A 78 -5.23 -3.31 6.05
C ASP A 78 -6.25 -2.46 5.31
N PRO A 79 -6.96 -1.56 6.00
CA PRO A 79 -8.06 -0.78 5.45
C PRO A 79 -7.61 0.11 4.28
N GLU A 80 -6.36 0.59 4.27
CA GLU A 80 -5.80 1.36 3.17
C GLU A 80 -5.75 0.55 1.87
N ILE A 81 -5.35 -0.73 1.95
CA ILE A 81 -5.33 -1.62 0.78
C ILE A 81 -6.75 -2.05 0.43
N ASN A 82 -7.53 -2.50 1.39
CA ASN A 82 -8.90 -2.94 1.16
C ASN A 82 -9.78 -1.86 0.53
N GLN A 83 -9.64 -0.60 0.97
CA GLN A 83 -10.41 0.51 0.41
C GLN A 83 -9.88 0.92 -0.97
N LEU A 84 -8.56 0.87 -1.19
CA LEU A 84 -7.98 1.13 -2.52
C LEU A 84 -8.48 0.12 -3.55
N THR A 85 -8.41 -1.17 -3.23
CA THR A 85 -8.86 -2.25 -4.13
C THR A 85 -10.37 -2.17 -4.34
N SER A 86 -11.14 -1.95 -3.27
CA SER A 86 -12.59 -1.75 -3.36
C SER A 86 -12.96 -0.52 -4.20
N TYR A 87 -12.25 0.59 -4.06
CA TYR A 87 -12.48 1.79 -4.86
C TYR A 87 -12.22 1.53 -6.34
N ILE A 88 -11.07 0.92 -6.67
CA ILE A 88 -10.72 0.57 -8.05
C ILE A 88 -11.78 -0.37 -8.64
N ASN A 89 -12.15 -1.43 -7.94
CA ASN A 89 -13.04 -2.46 -8.46
C ASN A 89 -14.49 -2.01 -8.57
N ASN A 90 -14.97 -1.17 -7.65
CA ASN A 90 -16.39 -0.83 -7.55
C ASN A 90 -16.72 0.57 -8.07
N SER A 91 -15.76 1.49 -8.11
CA SER A 91 -16.01 2.90 -8.48
C SER A 91 -15.42 3.30 -9.83
N ILE A 92 -14.45 2.54 -10.35
CA ILE A 92 -13.84 2.80 -11.65
C ILE A 92 -14.35 1.75 -12.65
N PRO A 93 -14.92 2.13 -13.80
CA PRO A 93 -15.46 1.16 -14.74
C PRO A 93 -14.38 0.19 -15.23
N GLU A 94 -14.73 -1.10 -15.26
CA GLU A 94 -13.82 -2.16 -15.67
C GLU A 94 -13.21 -1.88 -17.06
N GLY A 95 -11.91 -2.13 -17.19
CA GLY A 95 -11.18 -1.94 -18.44
C GLY A 95 -10.86 -0.48 -18.80
N THR A 96 -11.22 0.50 -17.96
CA THR A 96 -10.88 1.92 -18.23
C THR A 96 -9.50 2.32 -17.74
N ILE A 97 -9.02 1.73 -16.63
CA ILE A 97 -7.63 1.94 -16.18
C ILE A 97 -6.67 1.33 -17.20
N LYS A 98 -5.89 2.19 -17.87
CA LYS A 98 -4.88 1.76 -18.85
C LYS A 98 -3.48 1.63 -18.26
N ILE A 99 -3.19 2.39 -17.21
CA ILE A 99 -1.88 2.43 -16.54
C ILE A 99 -2.13 2.59 -15.04
N TYR A 100 -1.43 1.79 -14.24
CA TYR A 100 -1.32 1.94 -12.79
C TYR A 100 0.13 2.27 -12.44
N ILE A 101 0.35 3.34 -11.68
CA ILE A 101 1.69 3.76 -11.25
C ILE A 101 1.67 3.91 -9.73
N SER A 102 2.47 3.10 -9.04
CA SER A 102 2.78 3.31 -7.63
C SER A 102 4.15 3.99 -7.51
N LEU A 103 4.20 5.14 -6.85
CA LEU A 103 5.42 5.92 -6.68
C LEU A 103 6.11 5.54 -5.38
N HIS A 104 7.38 5.17 -5.46
CA HIS A 104 8.22 4.80 -4.33
C HIS A 104 9.62 5.42 -4.44
N SER A 105 10.37 5.39 -3.35
CA SER A 105 11.79 5.75 -3.31
C SER A 105 12.53 4.82 -2.33
N TYR A 106 13.85 4.67 -2.42
CA TYR A 106 14.80 5.24 -3.39
C TYR A 106 15.28 4.17 -4.39
N GLY A 107 16.22 4.52 -5.28
CA GLY A 107 16.91 3.57 -6.16
C GLY A 107 16.97 3.96 -7.63
N GLN A 108 16.14 4.92 -8.07
CA GLN A 108 16.06 5.38 -9.46
C GLN A 108 15.71 4.25 -10.45
N TYR A 109 14.71 3.44 -10.09
CA TYR A 109 14.25 2.32 -10.90
C TYR A 109 12.86 2.58 -11.49
N VAL A 110 12.62 2.00 -12.67
CA VAL A 110 11.30 1.78 -13.25
C VAL A 110 11.10 0.26 -13.31
N LEU A 111 10.07 -0.23 -12.63
CA LEU A 111 9.78 -1.65 -12.52
C LEU A 111 8.42 -1.95 -13.17
N SER A 112 8.34 -3.06 -13.88
CA SER A 112 7.09 -3.69 -14.31
C SER A 112 7.01 -5.11 -13.77
N PRO A 113 5.81 -5.71 -13.68
CA PRO A 113 5.65 -7.13 -13.36
C PRO A 113 6.42 -8.06 -14.31
#